data_AF-A0A939H7M8-F1
#
_entry.id   AF-A0A939H7M8-F1
#
_cell.length_a   1.000
_cell.length_b   1.000
_cell.length_c   1.000
_cell.angle_alpha   90.00
_cell.angle_beta   90.00
_cell.angle_gamma   90.00
#
_symmetry.space_group_name_H-M   'P 1'
#
loop_
_entity.id
_entity.type
_entity.pdbx_description
1 polymer ?
#
loop_
_entity_poly.entity_id
_entity_poly.type
_entity_poly.pdbx_seq_one_letter_code
_entity_poly.pdbx_strand_id
1 'polypeptide(L)'
;MTNSNQEQTVELTGQELMEKALEKLIANPTAVINRLQVAKLAGRSHSVLRKKSYEKIRTKIIDAEKIRKVELENLSLQERVNKLEAELEEAKSKISELKKNKPNGPSEKETKEAEGALISRLTEMYRYNDALRFQLIEKHQIDIDEETGEILHVEFGKKR
;
A
#
# COMPACT_ATOMS: atom_id res chain seq x y z
N MET A 1 -19.99 14.17 63.64
CA MET A 1 -20.41 12.91 63.00
C MET A 1 -20.02 12.97 61.54
N THR A 2 -18.85 12.43 61.19
CA THR A 2 -18.33 12.40 59.82
C THR A 2 -18.49 10.98 59.29
N ASN A 3 -19.49 10.78 58.43
CA ASN A 3 -19.66 9.53 57.69
C ASN A 3 -18.62 9.48 56.58
N SER A 4 -17.59 8.68 56.80
CA SER A 4 -16.63 8.28 55.78
C SER A 4 -17.30 7.29 54.82
N ASN A 5 -17.82 7.78 53.69
CA ASN A 5 -18.17 6.95 52.55
C ASN A 5 -16.86 6.39 51.97
N GLN A 6 -16.51 5.16 52.37
CA GLN A 6 -15.53 4.37 51.63
C GLN A 6 -16.21 3.86 50.37
N GLU A 7 -15.87 4.45 49.21
CA GLU A 7 -16.11 3.83 47.91
C GLU A 7 -15.40 2.47 47.90
N GLN A 8 -16.17 1.40 48.01
CA GLN A 8 -15.67 0.05 47.77
C GLN A 8 -15.35 -0.07 46.28
N THR A 9 -14.08 0.09 45.92
CA THR A 9 -13.58 -0.26 44.59
C THR A 9 -13.68 -1.77 44.43
N VAL A 10 -14.72 -2.25 43.74
CA VAL A 10 -14.84 -3.65 43.35
C VAL A 10 -13.65 -3.99 42.45
N GLU A 11 -12.67 -4.73 42.99
CA GLU A 11 -11.53 -5.21 42.20
C GLU A 11 -12.05 -6.16 41.11
N LEU A 12 -11.99 -5.70 39.86
CA LEU A 12 -12.43 -6.49 38.71
C LEU A 12 -11.53 -7.73 38.57
N THR A 13 -12.16 -8.86 38.27
CA THR A 13 -11.43 -10.09 37.97
C THR A 13 -10.61 -9.92 36.69
N GLY A 14 -9.55 -10.71 36.55
CA GLY A 14 -8.71 -10.63 35.34
C GLY A 14 -9.49 -10.94 34.05
N GLN A 15 -10.58 -11.70 34.11
CA GLN A 15 -11.45 -11.95 32.97
C GLN A 15 -12.32 -10.72 32.62
N GLU A 16 -12.89 -10.05 33.61
CA GLU A 16 -13.68 -8.82 33.41
C GLU A 16 -12.82 -7.67 32.85
N LEU A 17 -11.56 -7.56 33.28
CA LEU A 17 -10.61 -6.60 32.71
C LEU A 17 -10.37 -6.86 31.22
N MET A 18 -10.27 -8.13 30.81
CA MET A 18 -10.11 -8.53 29.41
C MET A 18 -11.39 -8.30 28.60
N GLU A 19 -12.56 -8.50 29.20
CA GLU A 19 -13.85 -8.22 28.56
C GLU A 19 -14.01 -6.72 28.28
N LYS A 20 -13.74 -5.86 29.26
CA LYS A 20 -13.75 -4.40 29.05
C LYS A 20 -12.71 -3.95 28.02
N ALA A 21 -11.53 -4.57 28.01
CA ALA A 21 -10.52 -4.29 27.01
C ALA A 21 -10.97 -4.69 25.59
N LEU A 22 -11.61 -5.87 25.45
CA LEU A 22 -12.15 -6.32 24.18
C LEU A 22 -13.25 -5.38 23.69
N GLU A 23 -14.20 -4.98 24.54
CA GLU A 23 -15.26 -4.04 24.19
C GLU A 23 -14.72 -2.69 23.69
N LYS A 24 -13.68 -2.16 24.35
CA LYS A 24 -13.00 -0.93 23.90
C LYS A 24 -12.38 -1.08 22.51
N LEU A 25 -11.79 -2.23 22.20
CA LEU A 25 -11.21 -2.49 20.87
C LEU A 25 -12.28 -2.76 19.81
N ILE A 26 -13.43 -3.32 20.18
CA ILE A 26 -14.59 -3.48 19.30
C ILE A 26 -15.18 -2.10 18.96
N ALA A 27 -15.30 -1.22 19.95
CA ALA A 27 -15.83 0.14 19.76
C ALA A 27 -14.96 1.01 18.83
N ASN A 28 -13.67 0.68 18.65
CA ASN A 28 -12.82 1.38 17.70
C ASN A 28 -12.72 0.59 16.37
N PRO A 29 -13.30 1.11 15.27
CA PRO A 29 -13.40 0.38 14.00
C PRO A 29 -12.05 0.08 13.34
N THR A 30 -11.01 0.86 13.65
CA THR A 30 -9.66 0.71 13.04
C THR A 30 -8.69 -0.06 13.94
N ALA A 31 -9.08 -0.38 15.18
CA ALA A 31 -8.21 -1.07 16.12
C ALA A 31 -8.01 -2.54 15.71
N VAL A 32 -6.74 -2.98 15.77
CA VAL A 32 -6.41 -4.40 15.60
C VAL A 32 -6.85 -5.17 16.85
N ILE A 33 -7.75 -6.13 16.66
CA ILE A 33 -8.20 -7.05 17.71
C ILE A 33 -7.36 -8.33 17.62
N ASN A 34 -6.59 -8.61 18.67
CA ASN A 34 -5.97 -9.92 18.88
C ASN A 34 -5.67 -10.11 20.38
N ARG A 35 -5.27 -11.34 20.75
CA ARG A 35 -5.00 -11.71 22.15
C ARG A 35 -3.95 -10.83 22.84
N LEU A 36 -2.94 -10.39 22.11
CA LEU A 36 -1.87 -9.55 22.64
C LEU A 36 -2.41 -8.14 22.94
N GLN A 37 -3.16 -7.55 22.02
CA GLN A 37 -3.71 -6.19 22.19
C GLN A 37 -4.74 -6.13 23.32
N VAL A 38 -5.63 -7.13 23.39
CA VAL A 38 -6.61 -7.23 24.47
C VAL A 38 -5.91 -7.35 25.83
N ALA A 39 -4.88 -8.22 25.93
CA ALA A 39 -4.12 -8.39 27.16
C ALA A 39 -3.34 -7.14 27.56
N LYS A 40 -2.69 -6.48 26.59
CA LYS A 40 -1.97 -5.22 26.82
C LYS A 40 -2.89 -4.14 27.35
N LEU A 41 -4.07 -3.97 26.74
CA LEU A 41 -5.06 -2.97 27.16
C LEU A 41 -5.68 -3.30 28.53
N ALA A 42 -5.81 -4.58 28.87
CA ALA A 42 -6.25 -5.05 30.17
C ALA A 42 -5.16 -4.98 31.26
N GLY A 43 -3.92 -4.59 30.93
CA GLY A 43 -2.80 -4.56 31.87
C GLY A 43 -2.37 -5.96 32.34
N ARG A 44 -2.53 -6.99 31.51
CA ARG A 44 -2.26 -8.39 31.86
C ARG A 44 -1.33 -9.05 30.83
N SER A 45 -0.68 -10.13 31.24
CA SER A 45 0.10 -10.94 30.30
C SER A 45 -0.83 -11.77 29.40
N HIS A 46 -0.54 -11.77 28.10
CA HIS A 46 -1.30 -12.56 27.12
C HIS A 46 -1.21 -14.08 27.38
N SER A 47 -0.20 -14.54 28.13
CA SER A 47 -0.05 -15.96 28.51
C SER A 47 -1.19 -16.44 29.41
N VAL A 48 -1.84 -15.54 30.13
CA VAL A 48 -2.97 -15.84 31.03
C VAL A 48 -4.15 -16.42 30.24
N LEU A 49 -4.33 -16.03 28.97
CA LEU A 49 -5.37 -16.56 28.08
C LEU A 49 -5.17 -18.04 27.72
N ARG A 50 -4.03 -18.67 28.07
CA ARG A 50 -3.84 -20.12 27.94
C ARG A 50 -4.56 -20.91 29.03
N LYS A 51 -4.86 -20.28 30.17
CA LYS A 51 -5.51 -20.93 31.32
C LYS A 51 -6.98 -21.22 31.01
N LYS A 52 -7.48 -22.34 31.54
CA LYS A 52 -8.88 -22.78 31.37
C LYS A 52 -9.90 -21.75 31.89
N SER A 53 -9.55 -21.01 32.95
CA SER A 53 -10.41 -19.94 33.49
C SER A 53 -10.66 -18.80 32.50
N TYR A 54 -9.83 -18.63 31.46
CA TYR A 54 -9.96 -17.58 30.45
C TYR A 54 -10.52 -18.10 29.12
N GLU A 55 -11.02 -19.34 29.08
CA GLU A 55 -11.48 -19.97 27.85
C GLU A 55 -12.61 -19.19 27.16
N LYS A 56 -13.60 -18.73 27.92
CA LYS A 56 -14.73 -17.94 27.39
C LYS A 56 -14.26 -16.66 26.70
N ILE A 57 -13.43 -15.87 27.38
CA ILE A 57 -12.92 -14.61 26.82
C ILE A 57 -11.95 -14.88 25.66
N ARG A 58 -11.15 -15.96 25.73
CA ARG A 58 -10.29 -16.36 24.62
C ARG A 58 -11.09 -16.62 23.35
N THR A 59 -12.22 -17.32 23.44
CA THR A 59 -13.10 -17.58 22.28
C THR A 59 -13.68 -16.28 21.74
N LYS A 60 -14.22 -15.41 22.61
CA LYS A 60 -14.73 -14.08 22.20
C LYS A 60 -13.67 -13.25 21.45
N ILE A 61 -12.42 -13.25 21.90
CA ILE A 61 -11.33 -12.53 21.23
C ILE A 61 -11.07 -13.08 19.82
N ILE A 62 -11.09 -14.41 19.64
CA ILE A 62 -10.86 -15.04 18.34
C ILE A 62 -11.99 -14.69 17.36
N ASP A 63 -13.23 -14.72 17.83
CA ASP A 63 -14.38 -14.42 16.99
C ASP A 63 -14.39 -12.94 16.59
N ALA A 64 -14.12 -12.03 17.54
CA ALA A 64 -13.97 -10.61 17.27
C ALA A 64 -12.78 -10.30 16.32
N GLU A 65 -11.66 -11.03 16.44
CA GLU A 65 -10.53 -10.92 15.51
C GLU A 65 -10.94 -11.30 14.07
N LYS A 66 -11.72 -12.37 13.89
CA LYS A 66 -12.21 -12.77 12.56
C LYS A 66 -13.12 -11.71 11.96
N ILE A 67 -14.06 -11.20 12.74
CA ILE A 67 -14.98 -10.14 12.30
C ILE A 67 -14.19 -8.90 11.89
N ARG A 68 -13.26 -8.43 12.74
CA ARG A 68 -12.43 -7.24 12.46
C ARG A 68 -11.60 -7.40 11.19
N LYS A 69 -11.07 -8.59 10.90
CA LYS A 69 -10.32 -8.83 9.66
C LYS A 69 -11.17 -8.56 8.42
N VAL A 70 -12.40 -9.06 8.41
CA VAL A 70 -13.36 -8.82 7.32
C VAL A 70 -13.75 -7.35 7.24
N GLU A 71 -13.99 -6.69 8.38
CA GLU A 71 -14.33 -5.26 8.40
C GLU A 71 -13.20 -4.37 7.86
N LEU A 72 -11.94 -4.66 8.20
CA LEU A 72 -10.79 -3.93 7.69
C LEU A 72 -10.57 -4.17 6.19
N GLU A 73 -10.79 -5.40 5.71
CA GLU A 73 -10.76 -5.71 4.29
C GLU A 73 -11.85 -4.95 3.53
N ASN A 74 -13.08 -4.95 4.06
CA ASN A 74 -14.19 -4.19 3.49
C ASN A 74 -13.90 -2.68 3.45
N LEU A 75 -13.27 -2.12 4.50
CA LEU A 75 -12.88 -0.71 4.53
C LEU A 75 -11.85 -0.39 3.43
N SER A 76 -10.83 -1.24 3.27
CA SER A 76 -9.84 -1.08 2.20
C SER A 76 -10.45 -1.21 0.81
N LEU A 77 -11.38 -2.15 0.61
CA LEU A 77 -12.12 -2.28 -0.64
C LEU A 77 -12.98 -1.05 -0.92
N GLN A 78 -13.63 -0.48 0.11
CA GLN A 78 -14.43 0.74 -0.02
C GLN A 78 -13.56 1.94 -0.43
N GLU A 79 -12.39 2.12 0.17
CA GLU A 79 -11.43 3.15 -0.22
C GLU A 79 -11.00 3.00 -1.68
N ARG A 80 -10.77 1.75 -2.13
CA ARG A 80 -10.42 1.46 -3.52
C ARG A 80 -11.56 1.75 -4.49
N VAL A 81 -12.80 1.43 -4.13
CA VAL A 81 -13.99 1.78 -4.92
C VAL A 81 -14.10 3.29 -5.07
N ASN A 82 -14.03 4.03 -3.95
CA ASN A 82 -14.13 5.49 -3.97
C ASN A 82 -13.04 6.13 -4.86
N LYS A 83 -11.81 5.60 -4.81
CA LYS A 83 -10.71 6.05 -5.66
C LYS A 83 -11.01 5.79 -7.15
N LEU A 84 -11.47 4.59 -7.49
CA LEU A 84 -11.81 4.24 -8.87
C LEU A 84 -12.99 5.06 -9.41
N GLU A 85 -13.98 5.37 -8.57
CA GLU A 85 -15.08 6.26 -8.94
C GLU A 85 -14.59 7.67 -9.25
N ALA A 86 -13.68 8.21 -8.44
CA ALA A 86 -13.07 9.52 -8.69
C ALA A 86 -12.27 9.53 -9.99
N GLU A 87 -11.43 8.51 -10.24
CA GLU A 87 -10.68 8.37 -11.50
C GLU A 87 -11.60 8.25 -12.71
N LEU A 88 -12.73 7.54 -12.57
CA LEU A 88 -13.73 7.38 -13.63
C LEU A 88 -14.46 8.68 -13.94
N GLU A 89 -14.83 9.47 -12.92
CA GLU A 89 -15.43 10.80 -13.14
C GLU A 89 -14.44 11.80 -13.75
N GLU A 90 -13.17 11.76 -13.34
CA GLU A 90 -12.11 12.54 -13.97
C GLU A 90 -11.93 12.14 -15.45
N ALA A 91 -11.88 10.85 -15.74
CA ALA A 91 -11.76 10.34 -17.12
C ALA A 91 -12.97 10.73 -17.98
N LYS A 92 -14.19 10.64 -17.46
CA LYS A 92 -15.41 11.10 -18.15
C LYS A 92 -15.34 12.59 -18.46
N SER A 93 -14.88 13.40 -17.51
CA SER A 93 -14.73 14.85 -17.67
C SER A 93 -13.73 15.16 -18.78
N LYS A 94 -12.55 14.53 -18.78
CA LYS A 94 -11.54 14.66 -19.84
C LYS A 94 -12.07 14.24 -21.21
N ILE A 95 -12.80 13.12 -21.28
CA ILE A 95 -13.42 12.66 -22.54
C ILE A 95 -14.46 13.68 -23.03
N SER A 96 -15.27 14.24 -22.13
CA SER A 96 -16.26 15.27 -22.48
C SER A 96 -15.60 16.53 -23.02
N GLU A 97 -14.52 16.99 -22.40
CA GLU A 97 -13.72 18.12 -22.90
C GLU A 97 -13.09 17.83 -24.25
N LEU A 98 -12.51 16.64 -24.45
CA LEU A 98 -11.95 16.23 -25.74
C LEU A 98 -13.02 16.17 -26.83
N LYS A 99 -14.22 15.65 -26.53
CA LYS A 99 -15.34 15.64 -27.48
C LYS A 99 -15.82 17.04 -27.84
N LYS A 100 -15.81 17.99 -26.88
CA LYS A 100 -16.15 19.40 -27.14
C LYS A 100 -15.09 20.11 -27.97
N ASN A 101 -13.82 19.91 -27.63
CA ASN A 101 -12.70 20.61 -28.26
C ASN A 101 -12.33 20.01 -29.63
N LYS A 102 -12.54 18.71 -29.83
CA LYS A 102 -12.22 17.97 -31.06
C LYS A 102 -13.34 16.97 -31.43
N PRO A 103 -14.52 17.46 -31.86
CA PRO A 103 -15.69 16.60 -32.14
C PRO A 103 -15.46 15.61 -33.29
N ASN A 104 -14.57 15.94 -34.23
CA ASN A 104 -14.24 15.10 -35.39
C ASN A 104 -12.91 14.33 -35.23
N GLY A 105 -12.33 14.31 -34.03
CA GLY A 105 -10.99 13.77 -33.78
C GLY A 105 -9.85 14.73 -34.18
N PRO A 106 -8.58 14.30 -34.04
CA PRO A 106 -7.43 15.08 -34.49
C PRO A 106 -7.39 15.15 -36.02
N SER A 107 -6.99 16.30 -36.56
CA SER A 107 -6.80 16.42 -38.02
C SER A 107 -5.57 15.63 -38.50
N GLU A 108 -5.51 15.28 -39.79
CA GLU A 108 -4.33 14.63 -40.38
C GLU A 108 -3.03 15.43 -40.19
N LYS A 109 -3.13 16.76 -40.08
CA LYS A 109 -1.98 17.62 -39.82
C LYS A 109 -1.49 17.45 -38.39
N GLU A 110 -2.40 17.42 -37.42
CA GLU A 110 -2.07 17.23 -36.01
C GLU A 110 -1.51 15.83 -35.73
N THR A 111 -2.01 14.80 -36.42
CA THR A 111 -1.46 13.43 -36.29
C THR A 111 -0.04 13.36 -36.83
N LYS A 112 0.22 13.92 -38.02
CA LYS A 112 1.57 13.97 -38.60
C LYS A 112 2.56 14.78 -37.75
N GLU A 113 2.13 15.90 -37.15
CA GLU A 113 2.95 16.68 -36.23
C GLU A 113 3.30 15.88 -34.97
N ALA A 114 2.33 15.15 -34.40
CA ALA A 114 2.57 14.29 -33.25
C ALA A 114 3.50 13.10 -33.56
N GLU A 115 3.30 12.45 -34.71
CA GLU A 115 4.18 11.38 -35.21
C GLU A 115 5.60 11.90 -35.43
N GLY A 116 5.75 13.08 -36.04
CA GLY A 116 7.06 13.72 -36.24
C GLY A 116 7.77 14.04 -34.93
N ALA A 117 7.05 14.54 -33.92
CA ALA A 117 7.61 14.78 -32.59
C ALA A 117 8.07 13.47 -31.91
N LEU A 118 7.30 12.39 -32.05
CA LEU A 118 7.68 11.07 -31.53
C LEU A 118 8.93 10.54 -32.22
N ILE A 119 8.98 10.62 -33.56
CA ILE A 119 10.13 10.19 -34.36
C ILE A 119 11.39 10.99 -33.99
N SER A 120 11.26 12.31 -33.83
CA SER A 120 12.38 13.16 -33.39
C SER A 120 12.93 12.70 -32.05
N ARG A 121 12.05 12.44 -31.07
CA ARG A 121 12.46 11.98 -29.74
C ARG A 121 13.10 10.60 -29.77
N LEU A 122 12.56 9.66 -30.55
CA LEU A 122 13.16 8.34 -30.78
C LEU A 122 14.56 8.48 -31.38
N THR A 123 14.70 9.33 -32.39
CA THR A 123 15.99 9.59 -33.06
C THR A 123 17.02 10.14 -32.08
N GLU A 124 16.63 11.06 -31.19
CA GLU A 124 17.50 11.57 -30.13
C GLU A 124 17.92 10.47 -29.15
N MET A 125 17.00 9.60 -28.75
CA MET A 125 17.32 8.47 -27.87
C MET A 125 18.30 7.48 -28.52
N TYR A 126 18.12 7.17 -29.81
CA TYR A 126 19.07 6.33 -30.55
C TYR A 126 20.45 6.99 -30.64
N ARG A 127 20.52 8.28 -31.00
CA ARG A 127 21.79 9.02 -31.01
C ARG A 127 22.49 9.03 -29.65
N TYR A 128 21.73 9.18 -28.58
CA TYR A 128 22.27 9.11 -27.22
C TYR A 128 22.78 7.70 -26.88
N ASN A 129 22.05 6.66 -27.28
CA ASN A 129 22.46 5.26 -27.10
C ASN A 129 23.76 4.99 -27.86
N ASP A 130 23.87 5.41 -29.12
CA ASP A 130 25.07 5.26 -29.94
C ASP A 130 26.28 5.99 -29.31
N ALA A 131 26.07 7.22 -28.83
CA ALA A 131 27.11 7.97 -28.14
C ALA A 131 27.56 7.27 -26.84
N LEU A 132 26.64 6.66 -26.10
CA LEU A 132 26.94 5.89 -24.90
C LEU A 132 27.74 4.62 -25.24
N ARG A 133 27.31 3.88 -26.26
CA ARG A 133 28.03 2.69 -26.76
C ARG A 133 29.46 3.03 -27.17
N PHE A 134 29.63 4.10 -27.94
CA PHE A 134 30.95 4.57 -28.36
C PHE A 134 31.84 4.88 -27.13
N GLN A 135 31.32 5.58 -26.13
CA GLN A 135 32.07 5.87 -24.91
C GLN A 135 32.43 4.60 -24.12
N LEU A 136 31.54 3.60 -24.06
CA LEU A 136 31.80 2.33 -23.38
C LEU A 136 32.88 1.50 -24.09
N ILE A 137 32.83 1.43 -25.43
CA ILE A 137 33.85 0.76 -26.24
C ILE A 137 35.20 1.48 -26.08
N GLU A 138 35.24 2.81 -26.27
CA GLU A 138 36.47 3.59 -26.29
C GLU A 138 37.16 3.66 -24.92
N LYS A 139 36.39 3.87 -23.83
CA LYS A 139 36.96 4.05 -22.49
C LYS A 139 37.15 2.77 -21.70
N HIS A 140 36.30 1.77 -21.94
CA HIS A 140 36.22 0.59 -21.09
C HIS A 140 36.50 -0.73 -21.83
N GLN A 141 36.84 -0.68 -23.13
CA GLN A 141 37.15 -1.87 -23.94
C GLN A 141 36.05 -2.94 -23.79
N ILE A 142 34.80 -2.47 -23.83
CA ILE A 142 33.61 -3.31 -23.72
C ILE A 142 33.22 -3.74 -25.13
N ASP A 143 33.12 -5.05 -25.36
CA ASP A 143 32.52 -5.57 -26.60
C ASP A 143 31.00 -5.58 -26.44
N ILE A 144 30.32 -4.93 -27.37
CA ILE A 144 28.86 -4.80 -27.40
C ILE A 144 28.36 -5.37 -28.74
N ASP A 145 27.35 -6.22 -28.69
CA ASP A 145 26.64 -6.70 -29.87
C ASP A 145 25.89 -5.53 -30.52
N GLU A 146 26.19 -5.24 -31.79
CA GLU A 146 25.64 -4.06 -32.48
C GLU A 146 24.13 -4.16 -32.70
N GLU A 147 23.60 -5.37 -32.93
CA GLU A 147 22.20 -5.63 -33.29
C GLU A 147 21.28 -5.63 -32.06
N THR A 148 21.72 -6.24 -30.96
CA THR A 148 20.93 -6.42 -29.74
C THR A 148 21.27 -5.39 -28.65
N GLY A 149 22.47 -4.83 -28.68
CA GLY A 149 22.98 -3.97 -27.61
C GLY A 149 23.42 -4.72 -26.35
N GLU A 150 23.52 -6.05 -26.42
CA GLU A 150 24.00 -6.87 -25.32
C GLU A 150 25.51 -6.69 -25.12
N ILE A 151 25.94 -6.64 -23.85
CA ILE A 151 27.35 -6.56 -23.49
C ILE A 151 27.92 -7.98 -23.55
N LEU A 152 28.80 -8.23 -24.52
CA LEU A 152 29.43 -9.53 -24.76
C LEU A 152 30.67 -9.72 -23.89
N HIS A 153 31.44 -8.66 -23.65
CA HIS A 153 32.64 -8.71 -22.83
C HIS A 153 32.93 -7.37 -22.14
N VAL A 154 33.40 -7.39 -20.89
CA VAL A 154 33.85 -6.20 -20.17
C VAL A 154 35.24 -6.45 -19.62
N GLU A 155 36.26 -5.78 -20.17
CA GLU A 155 37.58 -5.76 -19.55
C GLU A 155 37.59 -4.74 -18.40
N PHE A 156 37.30 -5.21 -17.18
CA PHE A 156 37.59 -4.41 -15.99
C PHE A 156 39.11 -4.25 -15.89
N GLY A 157 39.59 -3.04 -16.20
CA GLY A 157 41.01 -2.70 -16.24
C GLY A 157 41.81 -3.39 -15.12
N LYS A 158 42.76 -4.24 -15.52
CA LYS A 158 43.80 -4.71 -14.61
C LYS A 158 44.52 -3.48 -14.07
N LYS A 159 44.28 -3.15 -12.80
CA LYS A 159 45.11 -2.21 -12.03
C LYS A 159 46.57 -2.57 -12.29
N ARG A 160 47.32 -1.68 -12.94
CA ARG A 160 48.77 -1.59 -12.78
C ARG A 160 49.05 -0.67 -11.60
#